data_AF-A0A6A6HA58-F1
#
_entry.id   AF-A0A6A6HA58-F1
#
_cell.length_a   1.000
_cell.length_b   1.000
_cell.length_c   1.000
_cell.angle_alpha   90.00
_cell.angle_beta   90.00
_cell.angle_gamma   90.00
#
_symmetry.space_group_name_H-M   'P 1'
#
loop_
_entity.id
_entity.type
_entity.pdbx_description
1 polymer ?
#
loop_
_entity_poly.entity_id
_entity_poly.type
_entity_poly.pdbx_seq_one_letter_code
_entity_poly.pdbx_strand_id
1 'polypeptide(L)'
;MSKSTCPFPAVQEALAPYIHDRSETLRIRKQLDRYLFAPFESNDGSGGAHLAHAFYPQTINARDIPLPISGVRRSYLKALQAHIAAKTKLEELRSDLEELKHGATHTINRQTDSKRSGSIEDYVSLLRLRQRQRRLEVVRNYLATLTTDTNDMKMGLRNAVKQAIGDHPEAPAPMLNNGNEDVHSDELVTKLKKAVLVAKCDTDGVRRADDAQKDGTASTKPDIDADIRALRHARDELISWIEEQLAKVPEETSMHKEDDAVVEKDEPAARTITLSDIEDQYKSYTSSRESLIRFIESIDNASTSTLLSPSSPTKRTFFSRQSPKISGTSPTSATRQPIGAPKEPSQAVTLLPYIPALTETSRTSQALLSQNAFLRRQLASAEDERKATLERLAQESHLLPSSAQAKVSSWNQAAAGARKEMRDFVNEKVSAGERALTRCIAALNDVDEERRAVGSLQGDA
;
A
#
# COMPACT_ATOMS: atom_id res chain seq x y z
N MET A 1 5.06 61.35 -28.23
CA MET A 1 3.96 60.43 -27.86
C MET A 1 4.08 60.16 -26.37
N SER A 2 3.01 60.42 -25.63
CA SER A 2 2.96 60.43 -24.17
C SER A 2 3.23 59.04 -23.60
N LYS A 3 4.22 58.94 -22.70
CA LYS A 3 4.41 57.76 -21.86
C LYS A 3 3.19 57.69 -20.94
N SER A 4 2.25 56.79 -21.23
CA SER A 4 1.13 56.49 -20.34
C SER A 4 1.68 55.80 -19.10
N THR A 5 1.87 56.58 -18.04
CA THR A 5 2.26 56.09 -16.72
C THR A 5 1.22 55.10 -16.22
N CYS A 6 1.59 53.82 -16.15
CA CYS A 6 0.72 52.77 -15.64
C CYS A 6 0.65 52.88 -14.10
N PRO A 7 -0.52 52.70 -13.46
CA PRO A 7 -0.67 52.87 -12.01
C PRO A 7 0.05 51.81 -11.17
N PHE A 8 0.60 50.74 -11.77
CA PHE A 8 1.31 49.66 -11.08
C PHE A 8 2.67 49.36 -11.75
N PRO A 9 3.80 49.84 -11.20
CA PRO A 9 5.12 49.70 -11.81
C PRO A 9 5.62 48.25 -11.89
N ALA A 10 5.24 47.38 -10.94
CA ALA A 10 5.61 45.96 -10.97
C ALA A 10 4.99 45.19 -12.16
N VAL A 11 3.76 45.55 -12.53
CA VAL A 11 3.07 44.96 -13.70
C VAL A 11 3.69 45.49 -15.00
N GLN A 12 4.09 46.76 -15.02
CA GLN A 12 4.80 47.35 -16.15
C GLN A 12 6.17 46.70 -16.37
N GLU A 13 6.90 46.36 -15.32
CA GLU A 13 8.19 45.65 -15.42
C GLU A 13 8.01 44.21 -15.94
N ALA A 14 7.00 43.49 -15.45
CA ALA A 14 6.68 42.14 -15.92
C ALA A 14 6.20 42.12 -17.39
N LEU A 15 5.50 43.17 -17.83
CA LEU A 15 4.97 43.28 -19.19
C LEU A 15 5.91 44.04 -20.14
N ALA A 16 6.94 44.74 -19.65
CA ALA A 16 7.93 45.46 -20.44
C ALA A 16 8.53 44.63 -21.59
N PRO A 17 8.92 43.35 -21.42
CA PRO A 17 9.44 42.55 -22.53
C PRO A 17 8.39 42.17 -23.59
N TYR A 18 7.09 42.37 -23.31
CA TYR A 18 5.98 42.05 -24.21
C TYR A 18 5.28 43.29 -24.78
N ILE A 19 5.60 44.49 -24.27
CA ILE A 19 5.06 45.76 -24.75
C ILE A 19 6.05 46.34 -25.77
N HIS A 20 5.77 46.12 -27.05
CA HIS A 20 6.56 46.67 -28.16
C HIS A 20 6.00 48.00 -28.64
N ASP A 21 6.88 48.87 -29.16
CA ASP A 21 6.43 50.07 -29.87
C ASP A 21 5.67 49.69 -31.14
N ARG A 22 4.79 50.57 -31.64
CA ARG A 22 4.00 50.33 -32.85
C ARG A 22 4.89 50.03 -34.06
N SER A 23 6.04 50.70 -34.13
CA SER A 23 7.04 50.51 -35.19
C SER A 23 7.70 49.12 -35.12
N GLU A 24 8.08 48.70 -33.92
CA GLU A 24 8.68 47.40 -33.64
C GLU A 24 7.69 46.26 -33.89
N THR A 25 6.44 46.42 -33.45
CA THR A 25 5.36 45.46 -33.70
C THR A 25 5.12 45.26 -35.20
N LEU A 26 5.13 46.34 -36.00
CA LEU A 26 5.02 46.25 -37.46
C LEU A 26 6.23 45.56 -38.09
N ARG A 27 7.44 45.78 -37.56
CA ARG A 27 8.66 45.10 -38.01
C ARG A 27 8.60 43.60 -37.70
N ILE A 28 8.22 43.22 -36.48
CA ILE A 28 8.02 41.84 -36.07
C ILE A 28 6.95 41.18 -36.94
N ARG A 29 5.81 41.84 -37.17
CA ARG A 29 4.74 41.33 -38.02
C ARG A 29 5.22 41.08 -39.45
N LYS A 30 5.91 42.04 -40.07
CA LYS A 30 6.51 41.86 -41.40
C LYS A 30 7.52 40.72 -41.44
N GLN A 31 8.29 40.53 -40.38
CA GLN A 31 9.27 39.45 -40.29
C GLN A 31 8.59 38.09 -40.14
N LEU A 32 7.55 37.99 -39.29
CA LEU A 32 6.70 36.82 -39.14
C LEU A 32 5.94 36.49 -40.42
N ASP A 33 5.39 37.49 -41.11
CA ASP A 33 4.76 37.32 -42.41
C ASP A 33 5.78 36.68 -43.37
N ARG A 34 6.99 37.24 -43.50
CA ARG A 34 8.05 36.62 -44.32
C ARG A 34 8.38 35.18 -43.90
N TYR A 35 8.44 34.87 -42.60
CA TYR A 35 8.72 33.50 -42.13
C TYR A 35 7.58 32.52 -42.41
N LEU A 36 6.35 32.96 -42.26
CA LEU A 36 5.18 32.14 -42.49
C LEU A 36 4.93 31.96 -43.98
N PHE A 37 5.23 32.95 -44.82
CA PHE A 37 5.10 32.88 -46.28
C PHE A 37 6.31 32.24 -47.00
N ALA A 38 7.50 32.18 -46.38
CA ALA A 38 8.69 31.56 -46.98
C ALA A 38 8.53 30.08 -47.44
N PRO A 39 7.76 29.21 -46.75
CA PRO A 39 7.48 27.86 -47.22
C PRO A 39 6.35 27.77 -48.26
N PHE A 40 5.58 28.86 -48.48
CA PHE A 40 4.42 28.92 -49.37
C PHE A 40 4.72 29.57 -50.72
N GLU A 41 5.99 29.77 -51.10
CA GLU A 41 6.33 30.14 -52.48
C GLU A 41 6.06 28.95 -53.42
N SER A 42 4.80 28.82 -53.81
CA SER A 42 4.30 27.96 -54.89
C SER A 42 3.54 28.82 -55.89
N ASN A 43 4.30 29.25 -56.90
CA ASN A 43 3.97 29.56 -58.31
C ASN A 43 2.76 30.43 -58.73
N ASP A 44 1.80 30.76 -57.89
CA ASP A 44 0.66 31.58 -58.31
C ASP A 44 0.77 32.99 -57.69
N GLY A 45 0.90 34.00 -58.56
CA GLY A 45 1.15 35.41 -58.25
C GLY A 45 0.01 36.15 -57.52
N SER A 46 -0.65 35.52 -56.55
CA SER A 46 -1.62 36.17 -55.68
C SER A 46 -0.93 36.78 -54.47
N GLY A 47 -0.30 37.94 -54.69
CA GLY A 47 0.18 38.79 -53.61
C GLY A 47 -0.98 39.28 -52.73
N GLY A 48 -0.91 38.96 -51.43
CA GLY A 48 -1.64 39.68 -50.39
C GLY A 48 -2.92 39.02 -49.90
N ALA A 49 -2.79 38.14 -48.91
CA ALA A 49 -3.90 37.85 -48.00
C ALA A 49 -3.40 37.59 -46.58
N HIS A 50 -3.31 38.66 -45.78
CA HIS A 50 -3.05 38.62 -44.33
C HIS A 50 -4.17 37.94 -43.51
N LEU A 51 -5.07 37.18 -44.15
CA LEU A 51 -6.25 36.56 -43.54
C LEU A 51 -6.39 35.05 -43.84
N ALA A 52 -5.45 34.44 -44.59
CA ALA A 52 -5.49 33.01 -44.92
C ALA A 52 -4.99 32.08 -43.80
N HIS A 53 -5.07 32.50 -42.53
CA HIS A 53 -4.67 31.68 -41.37
C HIS A 53 -5.77 30.73 -40.87
N ALA A 54 -6.94 30.69 -41.52
CA ALA A 54 -8.06 29.86 -41.06
C ALA A 54 -8.04 28.41 -41.57
N PHE A 55 -7.15 28.05 -42.50
CA PHE A 55 -7.06 26.70 -43.03
C PHE A 55 -5.61 26.23 -43.13
N TYR A 56 -5.22 25.34 -42.23
CA TYR A 56 -4.04 24.50 -42.42
C TYR A 56 -4.45 23.32 -43.30
N PRO A 57 -3.98 23.20 -44.57
CA PRO A 57 -4.06 21.94 -45.28
C PRO A 57 -3.10 20.96 -44.59
N GLN A 58 -3.62 19.78 -44.23
CA GLN A 58 -2.95 18.71 -43.48
C GLN A 58 -1.76 18.04 -44.22
N THR A 59 -1.24 18.64 -45.29
CA THR A 59 -0.21 18.05 -46.16
C THR A 59 0.90 19.06 -46.48
N ILE A 60 1.51 19.64 -45.45
CA ILE A 60 2.74 20.42 -45.63
C ILE A 60 3.93 19.47 -45.49
N ASN A 61 4.45 19.00 -46.63
CA ASN A 61 5.80 18.48 -46.71
C ASN A 61 6.75 19.65 -46.45
N ALA A 62 7.09 19.86 -45.18
CA ALA A 62 8.05 20.87 -44.75
C ALA A 62 9.42 20.53 -45.36
N ARG A 63 9.68 21.06 -46.56
CA ARG A 63 11.05 21.18 -47.07
C ARG A 63 11.85 22.01 -46.08
N ASP A 64 13.05 21.54 -45.81
CA ASP A 64 13.98 22.06 -44.80
C ASP A 64 14.03 23.59 -44.82
N ILE A 65 13.56 24.21 -43.74
CA ILE A 65 13.71 25.65 -43.51
C ILE A 65 15.22 25.90 -43.30
N PRO A 66 15.91 26.59 -44.21
CA PRO A 66 17.36 26.59 -44.21
C PRO A 66 17.91 27.81 -43.47
N LEU A 67 17.78 27.92 -42.14
CA LEU A 67 18.53 28.90 -41.33
C LEU A 67 18.58 28.50 -39.84
N PRO A 68 19.60 28.96 -39.07
CA PRO A 68 19.98 28.39 -37.79
C PRO A 68 18.93 28.71 -36.72
N ILE A 69 17.96 27.81 -36.58
CA ILE A 69 17.03 27.78 -35.46
C ILE A 69 17.90 27.66 -34.21
N SER A 70 18.03 28.74 -33.45
CA SER A 70 18.83 28.80 -32.22
C SER A 70 17.91 28.90 -31.01
N GLY A 71 18.33 28.31 -29.89
CA GLY A 71 17.57 28.30 -28.63
C GLY A 71 16.48 27.23 -28.53
N VAL A 72 15.43 27.52 -27.76
CA VAL A 72 14.37 26.59 -27.34
C VAL A 72 13.62 25.95 -28.50
N ARG A 73 13.46 26.66 -29.62
CA ARG A 73 12.80 26.10 -30.81
C ARG A 73 13.62 24.97 -31.44
N ARG A 74 14.96 25.03 -31.38
CA ARG A 74 15.84 23.98 -31.87
C ARG A 74 15.77 22.74 -30.99
N SER A 75 15.77 22.93 -29.67
CA SER A 75 15.62 21.82 -28.73
C SER A 75 14.24 21.17 -28.86
N TYR A 76 13.19 21.96 -29.06
CA TYR A 76 11.84 21.44 -29.33
C TYR A 76 11.78 20.63 -30.63
N LEU A 77 12.34 21.14 -31.74
CA LEU A 77 12.37 20.39 -33.00
C LEU A 77 13.21 19.11 -32.90
N LYS A 78 14.35 19.17 -32.19
CA LYS A 78 15.18 17.98 -31.91
C LYS A 78 14.43 16.97 -31.06
N ALA A 79 13.67 17.42 -30.06
CA ALA A 79 12.83 16.56 -29.22
C ALA A 79 11.68 15.96 -30.01
N LEU A 80 11.06 16.73 -30.92
CA LEU A 80 9.98 16.27 -31.79
C LEU A 80 10.52 15.21 -32.77
N GLN A 81 11.67 15.44 -33.38
CA GLN A 81 12.34 14.47 -34.24
C GLN A 81 12.71 13.19 -33.47
N ALA A 82 13.26 13.33 -32.26
CA ALA A 82 13.58 12.19 -31.41
C ALA A 82 12.32 11.41 -30.99
N HIS A 83 11.21 12.11 -30.74
CA HIS A 83 9.93 11.50 -30.40
C HIS A 83 9.30 10.77 -31.60
N ILE A 84 9.38 11.32 -32.81
CA ILE A 84 8.97 10.61 -34.03
C ILE A 84 9.83 9.34 -34.19
N ALA A 85 11.15 9.46 -34.09
CA ALA A 85 12.05 8.31 -34.20
C ALA A 85 11.82 7.26 -33.09
N ALA A 86 11.41 7.67 -31.90
CA ALA A 86 11.06 6.75 -30.83
C ALA A 86 9.72 6.04 -31.10
N LYS A 87 8.74 6.74 -31.69
CA LYS A 87 7.46 6.16 -32.10
C LYS A 87 7.63 5.13 -33.20
N THR A 88 8.42 5.42 -34.23
CA THR A 88 8.67 4.46 -35.31
C THR A 88 9.34 3.20 -34.77
N LYS A 89 10.34 3.34 -33.88
CA LYS A 89 10.97 2.20 -33.21
C LYS A 89 10.00 1.37 -32.36
N LEU A 90 9.04 2.03 -31.70
CA LEU A 90 8.00 1.31 -30.93
C LEU A 90 7.09 0.54 -31.89
N GLU A 91 6.67 1.15 -32.99
CA GLU A 91 5.84 0.49 -34.00
C GLU A 91 6.57 -0.69 -34.64
N GLU A 92 7.87 -0.58 -34.95
CA GLU A 92 8.73 -1.67 -35.40
C GLU A 92 8.80 -2.81 -34.37
N LEU A 93 9.11 -2.50 -33.11
CA LEU A 93 9.13 -3.50 -32.05
C LEU A 93 7.77 -4.16 -31.84
N ARG A 94 6.68 -3.40 -32.03
CA ARG A 94 5.32 -3.92 -31.94
C ARG A 94 5.03 -4.86 -33.10
N SER A 95 5.44 -4.54 -34.32
CA SER A 95 5.31 -5.46 -35.45
C SER A 95 6.14 -6.72 -35.26
N ASP A 96 7.36 -6.61 -34.76
CA ASP A 96 8.23 -7.77 -34.48
C ASP A 96 7.61 -8.69 -33.42
N LEU A 97 7.02 -8.11 -32.37
CA LEU A 97 6.31 -8.88 -31.34
C LEU A 97 5.06 -9.59 -31.90
N GLU A 98 4.31 -8.93 -32.77
CA GLU A 98 3.20 -9.59 -33.45
C GLU A 98 3.71 -10.69 -34.38
N GLU A 99 4.79 -10.50 -35.14
CA GLU A 99 5.38 -11.55 -35.99
C GLU A 99 5.85 -12.76 -35.15
N LEU A 100 6.53 -12.53 -34.02
CA LEU A 100 6.91 -13.57 -33.07
C LEU A 100 5.70 -14.32 -32.50
N LYS A 101 4.62 -13.60 -32.19
CA LYS A 101 3.38 -14.21 -31.68
C LYS A 101 2.69 -15.06 -32.75
N HIS A 102 2.65 -14.61 -34.01
CA HIS A 102 2.08 -15.38 -35.11
C HIS A 102 2.99 -16.56 -35.53
N GLY A 103 4.32 -16.43 -35.41
CA GLY A 103 5.27 -17.53 -35.59
C GLY A 103 5.20 -18.58 -34.47
N ALA A 104 4.95 -18.15 -33.23
CA ALA A 104 4.74 -19.04 -32.10
C ALA A 104 3.42 -19.83 -32.23
N THR A 105 2.33 -19.22 -32.69
CA THR A 105 1.06 -19.95 -32.87
C THR A 105 1.12 -21.02 -33.96
N HIS A 106 1.95 -20.85 -35.01
CA HIS A 106 2.17 -21.88 -36.03
C HIS A 106 3.06 -23.05 -35.58
N THR A 107 3.94 -22.85 -34.59
CA THR A 107 4.81 -23.90 -34.03
C THR A 107 4.17 -24.65 -32.86
N ILE A 108 3.27 -23.99 -32.10
CA ILE A 108 2.57 -24.59 -30.95
C ILE A 108 1.57 -25.68 -31.37
N ASN A 109 1.03 -25.65 -32.58
CA ASN A 109 0.00 -26.60 -33.00
C ASN A 109 0.53 -28.00 -33.43
N ARG A 110 1.84 -28.25 -33.32
CA ARG A 110 2.44 -29.52 -33.78
C ARG A 110 3.22 -30.29 -32.71
N GLN A 111 3.48 -29.72 -31.53
CA GLN A 111 4.23 -30.41 -30.47
C GLN A 111 3.70 -30.12 -29.05
N THR A 112 2.88 -31.06 -28.57
CA THR A 112 2.94 -31.65 -27.21
C THR A 112 2.65 -30.75 -26.00
N ASP A 113 1.47 -30.96 -25.41
CA ASP A 113 1.05 -30.44 -24.11
C ASP A 113 1.97 -30.81 -22.93
N SER A 114 2.91 -31.75 -23.08
CA SER A 114 3.88 -32.11 -22.03
C SER A 114 5.12 -31.21 -21.97
N LYS A 115 5.55 -30.58 -23.07
CA LYS A 115 6.69 -29.63 -23.07
C LYS A 115 6.31 -28.21 -22.66
N ARG A 116 5.01 -27.89 -22.70
CA ARG A 116 4.49 -26.57 -22.30
C ARG A 116 4.62 -26.32 -20.80
N SER A 117 4.46 -27.35 -19.96
CA SER A 117 4.68 -27.23 -18.50
C SER A 117 6.16 -26.92 -18.20
N GLY A 118 7.08 -27.68 -18.81
CA GLY A 118 8.52 -27.44 -18.66
C GLY A 118 8.96 -26.06 -19.18
N SER A 119 8.43 -25.60 -20.31
CA SER A 119 8.76 -24.27 -20.84
C SER A 119 8.29 -23.11 -19.95
N ILE A 120 7.19 -23.26 -19.22
CA ILE A 120 6.69 -22.24 -18.30
C ILE A 120 7.54 -22.23 -17.02
N GLU A 121 7.89 -23.41 -16.50
CA GLU A 121 8.77 -23.56 -15.35
C GLU A 121 10.18 -23.03 -15.64
N ASP A 122 10.71 -23.29 -16.84
CA ASP A 122 11.96 -22.74 -17.34
C ASP A 122 11.89 -21.21 -17.52
N TYR A 123 10.77 -20.69 -18.03
CA TYR A 123 10.57 -19.25 -18.14
C TYR A 123 10.50 -18.58 -16.76
N VAL A 124 9.82 -19.18 -15.79
CA VAL A 124 9.74 -18.69 -14.41
C VAL A 124 11.11 -18.74 -13.74
N SER A 125 11.90 -19.79 -13.98
CA SER A 125 13.27 -19.89 -13.44
C SER A 125 14.19 -18.83 -14.04
N LEU A 126 14.09 -18.55 -15.34
CA LEU A 126 14.79 -17.43 -16.00
C LEU A 126 14.36 -16.07 -15.44
N LEU A 127 13.07 -15.88 -15.15
CA LEU A 127 12.55 -14.64 -14.59
C LEU A 127 13.07 -14.40 -13.17
N ARG A 128 13.13 -15.47 -12.35
CA ARG A 128 13.77 -15.45 -11.02
C ARG A 128 15.26 -15.14 -11.13
N LEU A 129 15.96 -15.73 -12.11
CA LEU A 129 17.38 -15.47 -12.33
C LEU A 129 17.63 -14.01 -12.74
N ARG A 130 16.83 -13.47 -13.66
CA ARG A 130 16.89 -12.04 -14.04
C ARG A 130 16.59 -11.12 -12.87
N GLN A 131 15.62 -11.47 -12.03
CA GLN A 131 15.33 -10.71 -10.83
C GLN A 131 16.51 -10.73 -9.84
N ARG A 132 17.16 -11.89 -9.66
CA ARG A 132 18.36 -12.01 -8.84
C ARG A 132 19.52 -11.20 -9.44
N GLN A 133 19.69 -11.22 -10.75
CA GLN A 133 20.70 -10.42 -11.44
C GLN A 133 20.47 -8.91 -11.23
N ARG A 134 19.23 -8.42 -11.40
CA ARG A 134 18.92 -7.00 -11.13
C ARG A 134 19.21 -6.61 -9.68
N ARG A 135 18.90 -7.48 -8.72
CA ARG A 135 19.25 -7.24 -7.30
C ARG A 135 20.76 -7.14 -7.11
N LEU A 136 21.53 -8.01 -7.76
CA LEU A 136 23.00 -7.97 -7.71
C LEU A 136 23.57 -6.75 -8.42
N GLU A 137 22.99 -6.30 -9.54
CA GLU A 137 23.39 -5.07 -10.22
C GLU A 137 23.13 -3.85 -9.33
N VAL A 138 22.01 -3.82 -8.62
CA VAL A 138 21.72 -2.76 -7.64
C VAL A 138 22.78 -2.76 -6.52
N VAL A 139 23.09 -3.91 -5.92
CA VAL A 139 24.16 -4.02 -4.92
C VAL A 139 25.52 -3.61 -5.48
N ARG A 140 25.85 -4.03 -6.70
CA ARG A 140 27.09 -3.65 -7.38
C ARG A 140 27.16 -2.15 -7.63
N ASN A 141 26.05 -1.52 -8.02
CA ASN A 141 25.98 -0.08 -8.21
C ASN A 141 26.16 0.65 -6.88
N TYR A 142 25.52 0.19 -5.80
CA TYR A 142 25.71 0.76 -4.47
C TYR A 142 27.13 0.57 -3.92
N LEU A 143 27.75 -0.58 -4.18
CA LEU A 143 29.16 -0.79 -3.84
C LEU A 143 30.06 0.12 -4.67
N ALA A 144 29.78 0.29 -5.97
CA ALA A 144 30.51 1.22 -6.82
C ALA A 144 30.38 2.65 -6.31
N THR A 145 29.17 3.12 -5.96
CA THR A 145 28.97 4.44 -5.38
C THR A 145 29.67 4.57 -4.03
N LEU A 146 29.65 3.54 -3.18
CA LEU A 146 30.36 3.59 -1.91
C LEU A 146 31.89 3.62 -2.10
N THR A 147 32.42 2.93 -3.11
CA THR A 147 33.86 3.02 -3.45
C THR A 147 34.25 4.38 -4.03
N THR A 148 33.36 5.04 -4.79
CA THR A 148 33.61 6.41 -5.27
C THR A 148 33.49 7.40 -4.13
N ASP A 149 32.46 7.28 -3.30
CA ASP A 149 32.21 8.17 -2.16
C ASP A 149 33.30 8.04 -1.10
N THR A 150 33.83 6.84 -0.85
CA THR A 150 34.97 6.66 0.07
C THR A 150 36.28 7.22 -0.50
N ASN A 151 36.49 7.17 -1.81
CA ASN A 151 37.64 7.82 -2.44
C ASN A 151 37.49 9.34 -2.45
N ASP A 152 36.29 9.86 -2.71
CA ASP A 152 35.98 11.29 -2.66
C ASP A 152 36.01 11.83 -1.23
N MET A 153 35.61 11.04 -0.22
CA MET A 153 35.77 11.37 1.19
C MET A 153 37.22 11.27 1.65
N LYS A 154 38.02 10.31 1.17
CA LYS A 154 39.47 10.25 1.47
C LYS A 154 40.24 11.39 0.81
N MET A 155 39.89 11.72 -0.43
CA MET A 155 40.48 12.87 -1.15
C MET A 155 39.97 14.18 -0.56
N GLY A 156 38.70 14.27 -0.18
CA GLY A 156 38.09 15.40 0.51
C GLY A 156 38.66 15.62 1.90
N LEU A 157 38.86 14.56 2.69
CA LEU A 157 39.52 14.61 3.99
C LEU A 157 41.00 14.97 3.83
N ARG A 158 41.72 14.38 2.87
CA ARG A 158 43.12 14.73 2.61
C ARG A 158 43.25 16.18 2.13
N ASN A 159 42.34 16.66 1.31
CA ASN A 159 42.33 18.04 0.81
C ASN A 159 41.87 19.02 1.90
N ALA A 160 40.89 18.67 2.73
CA ALA A 160 40.45 19.45 3.87
C ALA A 160 41.53 19.50 4.96
N VAL A 161 42.23 18.39 5.21
CA VAL A 161 43.40 18.32 6.10
C VAL A 161 44.56 19.17 5.54
N LYS A 162 44.84 19.10 4.23
CA LYS A 162 45.82 19.99 3.58
C LYS A 162 45.42 21.46 3.61
N GLN A 163 44.13 21.77 3.52
CA GLN A 163 43.62 23.15 3.51
C GLN A 163 43.53 23.73 4.93
N ALA A 164 43.27 22.90 5.94
CA ALA A 164 43.22 23.30 7.33
C ALA A 164 44.61 23.37 7.99
N ILE A 165 45.56 22.55 7.56
CA ILE A 165 46.88 22.40 8.21
C ILE A 165 48.02 22.99 7.36
N GLY A 166 47.81 23.21 6.06
CA GLY A 166 48.90 23.53 5.11
C GLY A 166 49.76 22.30 4.81
N ASP A 167 50.53 22.32 3.72
CA ASP A 167 51.48 21.23 3.42
C ASP A 167 52.51 21.12 4.56
N HIS A 168 52.59 19.94 5.15
CA HIS A 168 53.39 19.66 6.35
C HIS A 168 54.88 19.91 6.05
N PRO A 169 55.62 20.70 6.86
CA PRO A 169 57.06 20.82 6.72
C PRO A 169 57.72 19.48 7.05
N GLU A 170 58.66 19.03 6.23
CA GLU A 170 59.38 17.77 6.40
C GLU A 170 59.97 17.68 7.81
N ALA A 171 59.59 16.63 8.56
CA ALA A 171 59.88 16.52 9.99
C ALA A 171 61.38 16.31 10.24
N PRO A 172 62.01 17.05 11.17
CA PRO A 172 63.36 16.74 11.60
C PRO A 172 63.38 15.48 12.47
N ALA A 173 64.42 14.68 12.31
CA ALA A 173 64.62 13.40 12.97
C ALA A 173 64.47 13.46 14.51
N PRO A 174 64.03 12.35 15.15
CA PRO A 174 63.69 12.35 16.57
C PRO A 174 64.94 12.48 17.44
N MET A 175 65.07 13.62 18.13
CA MET A 175 65.93 13.74 19.30
C MET A 175 65.14 13.27 20.52
N LEU A 176 65.55 12.11 21.06
CA LEU A 176 65.27 11.72 22.44
C LEU A 176 65.70 12.88 23.35
N ASN A 177 64.81 13.31 24.24
CA ASN A 177 65.25 13.86 25.51
C ASN A 177 64.27 13.47 26.62
N ASN A 178 64.69 12.45 27.37
CA ASN A 178 64.06 11.99 28.59
C ASN A 178 64.33 12.99 29.73
N GLY A 179 63.31 13.20 30.58
CA GLY A 179 63.48 13.76 31.92
C GLY A 179 62.81 15.12 32.11
N ASN A 180 61.48 15.12 32.25
CA ASN A 180 60.67 16.02 33.11
C ASN A 180 59.15 15.81 32.88
N GLU A 181 58.69 14.55 32.78
CA GLU A 181 57.29 14.23 32.42
C GLU A 181 56.28 14.42 33.58
N ASP A 182 56.72 14.40 34.84
CA ASP A 182 55.80 14.45 35.99
C ASP A 182 55.21 15.85 36.24
N VAL A 183 56.00 16.92 36.12
CA VAL A 183 55.48 18.29 36.35
C VAL A 183 54.61 18.75 35.18
N HIS A 184 54.95 18.34 33.95
CA HIS A 184 54.19 18.73 32.76
C HIS A 184 52.89 17.93 32.62
N SER A 185 52.86 16.67 33.07
CA SER A 185 51.63 15.87 33.10
C SER A 185 50.64 16.43 34.12
N ASP A 186 51.07 16.87 35.31
CA ASP A 186 50.19 17.53 36.29
C ASP A 186 49.65 18.88 35.79
N GLU A 187 50.47 19.68 35.08
CA GLU A 187 49.99 20.89 34.40
C GLU A 187 48.99 20.59 33.28
N LEU A 188 49.19 19.50 32.54
CA LEU A 188 48.22 19.04 31.53
C LEU A 188 46.92 18.56 32.19
N VAL A 189 47.01 17.82 33.30
CA VAL A 189 45.85 17.32 34.05
C VAL A 189 45.08 18.48 34.65
N THR A 190 45.74 19.51 35.16
CA THR A 190 45.06 20.72 35.67
C THR A 190 44.43 21.55 34.56
N LYS A 191 45.07 21.66 33.38
CA LYS A 191 44.46 22.27 32.18
C LYS A 191 43.25 21.47 31.69
N LEU A 192 43.33 20.14 31.69
CA LEU A 192 42.23 19.25 31.32
C LEU A 192 41.08 19.38 32.31
N LYS A 193 41.35 19.35 33.62
CA LYS A 193 40.33 19.57 34.66
C LYS A 193 39.64 20.93 34.49
N LYS A 194 40.40 21.99 34.18
CA LYS A 194 39.84 23.31 33.90
C LYS A 194 38.98 23.31 32.63
N ALA A 195 39.44 22.68 31.55
CA ALA A 195 38.68 22.57 30.31
C ALA A 195 37.39 21.75 30.48
N VAL A 196 37.43 20.65 31.26
CA VAL A 196 36.26 19.83 31.58
C VAL A 196 35.27 20.61 32.44
N LEU A 197 35.72 21.41 33.41
CA LEU A 197 34.84 22.24 34.20
C LEU A 197 34.18 23.36 33.38
N VAL A 198 34.92 23.99 32.47
CA VAL A 198 34.36 24.99 31.55
C VAL A 198 33.34 24.33 30.62
N ALA A 199 33.69 23.21 29.99
CA ALA A 199 32.77 22.45 29.14
C ALA A 199 31.51 22.01 29.91
N LYS A 200 31.66 21.58 31.17
CA LYS A 200 30.53 21.21 32.02
C LYS A 200 29.63 22.43 32.33
N CYS A 201 30.22 23.56 32.70
CA CYS A 201 29.47 24.80 32.90
C CYS A 201 28.73 25.26 31.62
N ASP A 202 29.36 25.11 30.45
CA ASP A 202 28.75 25.45 29.17
C ASP A 202 27.57 24.50 28.86
N THR A 203 27.74 23.19 29.08
CA THR A 203 26.65 22.21 28.90
C THR A 203 25.51 22.42 29.88
N ASP A 204 25.80 22.75 31.14
CA ASP A 204 24.79 23.05 32.14
C ASP A 204 24.07 24.37 31.82
N GLY A 205 24.77 25.34 31.22
CA GLY A 205 24.19 26.58 30.69
C GLY A 205 23.22 26.35 29.53
N VAL A 206 23.61 25.52 28.56
CA VAL A 206 22.75 25.12 27.43
C VAL A 206 21.54 24.32 27.93
N ARG A 207 21.75 23.38 28.85
CA ARG A 207 20.65 22.59 29.44
C ARG A 207 19.65 23.47 30.18
N ARG A 208 20.11 24.47 30.94
CA ARG A 208 19.23 25.44 31.60
C ARG A 208 18.50 26.34 30.60
N ALA A 209 19.12 26.67 29.46
CA ALA A 209 18.45 27.42 28.40
C ALA A 209 17.37 26.57 27.69
N ASP A 210 17.64 25.28 27.46
CA ASP A 210 16.65 24.32 26.92
C ASP A 210 15.47 24.13 27.86
N ASP A 211 15.72 23.97 29.17
CA ASP A 211 14.67 23.83 30.16
C ASP A 211 13.83 25.12 30.27
N ALA A 212 14.46 26.31 30.19
CA ALA A 212 13.74 27.59 30.12
C ALA A 212 12.93 27.78 28.82
N GLN A 213 13.36 27.20 27.70
CA GLN A 213 12.64 27.25 26.43
C GLN A 213 11.43 26.29 26.38
N LYS A 214 11.49 25.18 27.12
CA LYS A 214 10.35 24.26 27.32
C LYS A 214 9.26 24.88 28.20
N ASP A 215 9.63 25.66 29.21
CA ASP A 215 8.66 26.33 30.09
C ASP A 215 8.01 27.58 29.45
N GLY A 216 8.61 28.12 28.37
CA GLY A 216 8.13 29.34 27.68
C GLY A 216 7.18 29.12 26.48
N THR A 217 6.88 27.88 26.09
CA THR A 217 6.07 27.58 24.88
C THR A 217 4.75 26.89 25.19
N ALA A 218 4.05 27.35 26.22
CA ALA A 218 2.61 27.12 26.32
C ALA A 218 1.87 28.19 25.48
N SER A 219 1.18 27.76 24.42
CA SER A 219 0.29 28.56 23.55
C SER A 219 0.88 29.05 22.22
N THR A 220 1.20 28.11 21.34
CA THR A 220 0.85 28.24 19.91
C THR A 220 0.22 26.92 19.45
N LYS A 221 -0.83 26.99 18.64
CA LYS A 221 -1.56 25.81 18.14
C LYS A 221 -0.57 24.82 17.52
N PRO A 222 -0.72 23.50 17.75
CA PRO A 222 0.22 22.52 17.26
C PRO A 222 0.31 22.63 15.74
N ASP A 223 1.48 23.03 15.26
CA ASP A 223 1.85 22.91 13.86
C ASP A 223 1.91 21.40 13.58
N ILE A 224 0.91 20.89 12.88
CA ILE A 224 0.77 19.46 12.58
C ILE A 224 2.03 18.94 11.89
N ASP A 225 2.72 19.79 11.12
CA ASP A 225 3.99 19.43 10.49
C ASP A 225 5.16 19.37 11.49
N ALA A 226 5.12 20.15 12.57
CA ALA A 226 6.05 20.01 13.69
C ALA A 226 5.76 18.71 14.48
N ASP A 227 4.50 18.37 14.72
CA ASP A 227 4.11 17.12 15.39
C ASP A 227 4.49 15.88 14.57
N ILE A 228 4.28 15.92 13.24
CA ILE A 228 4.70 14.82 12.35
C ILE A 228 6.23 14.69 12.34
N ARG A 229 6.97 15.80 12.38
CA ARG A 229 8.44 15.78 12.49
C ARG A 229 8.91 15.24 13.83
N ALA A 230 8.25 15.62 14.93
CA ALA A 230 8.53 15.10 16.26
C ALA A 230 8.23 13.59 16.36
N LEU A 231 7.13 13.13 15.79
CA LEU A 231 6.77 11.70 15.72
C LEU A 231 7.74 10.91 14.85
N ARG A 232 8.21 11.48 13.73
CA ARG A 232 9.26 10.86 12.90
C ARG A 232 10.57 10.77 13.66
N HIS A 233 10.97 11.84 14.35
CA HIS A 233 12.17 11.82 15.20
C HIS A 233 12.05 10.78 16.31
N ALA A 234 10.93 10.72 17.03
CA ALA A 234 10.69 9.72 18.07
C ALA A 234 10.70 8.30 17.51
N ARG A 235 10.15 8.09 16.30
CA ARG A 235 10.23 6.79 15.61
C ARG A 235 11.67 6.43 15.29
N ASP A 236 12.44 7.36 14.74
CA ASP A 236 13.81 7.11 14.32
C ASP A 236 14.74 6.91 15.53
N GLU A 237 14.46 7.58 16.66
CA GLU A 237 15.12 7.36 17.95
C GLU A 237 14.77 5.98 18.54
N LEU A 238 13.51 5.55 18.45
CA LEU A 238 13.09 4.22 18.90
C LEU A 238 13.68 3.12 18.02
N ILE A 239 13.79 3.35 16.71
CA ILE A 239 14.50 2.46 15.79
C ILE A 239 15.99 2.39 16.16
N SER A 240 16.64 3.53 16.36
CA SER A 240 18.04 3.57 16.81
C SER A 240 18.23 2.87 18.15
N TRP A 241 17.29 3.02 19.09
CA TRP A 241 17.33 2.33 20.37
C TRP A 241 17.14 0.83 20.20
N ILE A 242 16.18 0.39 19.38
CA ILE A 242 16.00 -1.04 19.07
C ILE A 242 17.23 -1.60 18.37
N GLU A 243 17.81 -0.89 17.42
CA GLU A 243 19.04 -1.28 16.74
C GLU A 243 20.22 -1.34 17.71
N GLU A 244 20.32 -0.42 18.67
CA GLU A 244 21.33 -0.45 19.72
C GLU A 244 21.08 -1.61 20.71
N GLN A 245 19.83 -1.91 21.06
CA GLN A 245 19.49 -3.07 21.88
C GLN A 245 19.75 -4.37 21.13
N LEU A 246 19.42 -4.46 19.84
CA LEU A 246 19.72 -5.61 18.99
C LEU A 246 21.22 -5.78 18.76
N ALA A 247 21.99 -4.69 18.67
CA ALA A 247 23.45 -4.74 18.63
C ALA A 247 24.07 -5.16 19.98
N LYS A 248 23.36 -4.92 21.10
CA LYS A 248 23.72 -5.39 22.44
C LYS A 248 23.26 -6.82 22.73
N VAL A 249 22.45 -7.44 21.88
CA VAL A 249 22.17 -8.87 21.95
C VAL A 249 23.32 -9.59 21.23
N PRO A 250 24.31 -10.16 21.95
CA PRO A 250 25.33 -10.96 21.29
C PRO A 250 24.69 -12.17 20.62
N GLU A 251 25.14 -12.44 19.39
CA GLU A 251 24.78 -13.59 18.57
C GLU A 251 25.28 -14.89 19.22
N GLU A 252 24.59 -15.34 20.27
CA GLU A 252 24.98 -16.52 21.04
C GLU A 252 24.17 -17.74 20.60
N THR A 253 24.58 -18.34 19.48
CA THR A 253 24.30 -19.75 19.18
C THR A 253 25.53 -20.46 18.60
N SER A 254 26.45 -20.86 19.48
CA SER A 254 27.36 -22.00 19.23
C SER A 254 28.16 -22.39 20.49
N MET A 255 27.77 -23.53 21.07
CA MET A 255 28.60 -24.51 21.79
C MET A 255 29.07 -24.22 23.24
N HIS A 256 28.42 -24.93 24.15
CA HIS A 256 28.93 -25.55 25.40
C HIS A 256 29.86 -24.76 26.33
N LYS A 257 29.38 -24.55 27.57
CA LYS A 257 30.00 -25.06 28.81
C LYS A 257 29.05 -24.96 30.01
N GLU A 258 28.90 -26.08 30.70
CA GLU A 258 28.54 -26.12 32.12
C GLU A 258 29.62 -25.37 32.91
N ASP A 259 29.23 -24.47 33.81
CA ASP A 259 29.61 -24.48 35.23
C ASP A 259 29.27 -23.15 35.93
N ASP A 260 28.85 -23.32 37.19
CA ASP A 260 28.55 -22.37 38.25
C ASP A 260 29.25 -20.99 38.22
N ALA A 261 28.47 -19.93 38.44
CA ALA A 261 28.81 -18.87 39.40
C ALA A 261 27.61 -17.95 39.70
N VAL A 262 27.02 -18.18 40.87
CA VAL A 262 26.42 -17.22 41.82
C VAL A 262 26.44 -15.74 41.39
N VAL A 263 25.27 -15.16 41.15
CA VAL A 263 24.91 -13.80 41.60
C VAL A 263 23.44 -13.80 42.01
N GLU A 264 23.21 -13.68 43.32
CA GLU A 264 21.91 -13.36 43.89
C GLU A 264 21.34 -12.05 43.32
N LYS A 265 20.06 -12.08 42.94
CA LYS A 265 19.10 -11.03 43.34
C LYS A 265 17.66 -11.43 43.01
N ASP A 266 16.90 -11.57 44.10
CA ASP A 266 15.47 -11.32 44.25
C ASP A 266 14.48 -12.29 43.55
N GLU A 267 14.28 -13.43 44.21
CA GLU A 267 13.04 -14.23 44.24
C GLU A 267 11.78 -13.36 44.38
N PRO A 268 10.74 -13.49 43.54
CA PRO A 268 9.42 -13.00 43.87
C PRO A 268 8.79 -13.96 44.88
N ALA A 269 8.70 -13.49 46.14
CA ALA A 269 7.96 -14.08 47.24
C ALA A 269 6.94 -15.16 46.83
N ALA A 270 7.23 -16.41 47.20
CA ALA A 270 6.27 -17.49 47.22
C ALA A 270 5.05 -17.03 48.04
N ARG A 271 3.96 -16.66 47.34
CA ARG A 271 2.70 -16.32 47.96
C ARG A 271 2.24 -17.56 48.72
N THR A 272 2.24 -17.51 50.05
CA THR A 272 1.56 -18.49 50.88
C THR A 272 0.07 -18.38 50.55
N ILE A 273 -0.41 -19.23 49.65
CA ILE A 273 -1.82 -19.31 49.27
C ILE A 273 -2.57 -19.71 50.53
N THR A 274 -3.37 -18.79 51.06
CA THR A 274 -4.20 -19.06 52.24
C THR A 274 -5.43 -19.86 51.82
N LEU A 275 -6.00 -20.68 52.72
CA LEU A 275 -7.24 -21.42 52.42
C LEU A 275 -8.39 -20.47 51.99
N SER A 276 -8.42 -19.25 52.53
CA SER A 276 -9.35 -18.20 52.11
C SER A 276 -9.17 -17.77 50.65
N ASP A 277 -7.92 -17.69 50.15
CA ASP A 277 -7.67 -17.38 48.73
C ASP A 277 -8.18 -18.49 47.81
N ILE A 278 -8.08 -19.75 48.24
CA ILE A 278 -8.59 -20.90 47.48
C ILE A 278 -10.12 -20.89 47.46
N GLU A 279 -10.76 -20.59 48.58
CA GLU A 279 -12.21 -20.45 48.64
C GLU A 279 -12.71 -19.31 47.75
N ASP A 280 -12.03 -18.18 47.73
CA ASP A 280 -12.41 -17.03 46.91
C ASP A 280 -12.14 -17.27 45.43
N GLN A 281 -11.06 -17.95 45.08
CA GLN A 281 -10.82 -18.45 43.72
C GLN A 281 -11.87 -19.47 43.29
N TYR A 282 -12.30 -20.36 44.20
CA TYR A 282 -13.34 -21.35 43.90
C TYR A 282 -14.71 -20.69 43.73
N LYS A 283 -15.06 -19.69 44.55
CA LYS A 283 -16.27 -18.86 44.36
C LYS A 283 -16.23 -18.06 43.05
N SER A 284 -15.07 -17.53 42.69
CA SER A 284 -14.87 -16.85 41.40
C SER A 284 -15.04 -17.83 40.24
N TYR A 285 -14.51 -19.05 40.37
CA TYR A 285 -14.68 -20.11 39.39
C TYR A 285 -16.14 -20.57 39.27
N THR A 286 -16.84 -20.83 40.38
CA THR A 286 -18.26 -21.25 40.34
C THR A 286 -19.16 -20.16 39.79
N SER A 287 -18.97 -18.91 40.18
CA SER A 287 -19.75 -17.78 39.63
C SER A 287 -19.49 -17.58 38.13
N SER A 288 -18.25 -17.73 37.66
CA SER A 288 -17.93 -17.67 36.23
C SER A 288 -18.61 -18.82 35.46
N ARG A 289 -18.63 -20.02 36.04
CA ARG A 289 -19.28 -21.20 35.46
C ARG A 289 -20.80 -21.07 35.41
N GLU A 290 -21.42 -20.55 36.46
CA GLU A 290 -22.85 -20.23 36.49
C GLU A 290 -23.21 -19.16 35.46
N SER A 291 -22.39 -18.13 35.29
CA SER A 291 -22.58 -17.11 34.25
C SER A 291 -22.51 -17.71 32.84
N LEU A 292 -21.59 -18.65 32.61
CA LEU A 292 -21.44 -19.32 31.33
C LEU A 292 -22.64 -20.23 31.02
N ILE A 293 -23.13 -20.96 32.04
CA ILE A 293 -24.35 -21.77 31.92
C ILE A 293 -25.55 -20.88 31.61
N ARG A 294 -25.75 -19.77 32.32
CA ARG A 294 -26.83 -18.81 32.01
C ARG A 294 -26.72 -18.24 30.60
N PHE A 295 -25.50 -17.99 30.13
CA PHE A 295 -25.27 -17.52 28.76
C PHE A 295 -25.67 -18.57 27.73
N ILE A 296 -25.29 -19.84 27.93
CA ILE A 296 -25.70 -20.95 27.06
C ILE A 296 -27.22 -21.14 27.09
N GLU A 297 -27.83 -21.14 28.29
CA GLU A 297 -29.29 -21.21 28.43
C GLU A 297 -29.99 -20.04 27.72
N SER A 298 -29.41 -18.83 27.75
CA SER A 298 -29.95 -17.68 27.01
C SER A 298 -29.85 -17.86 25.49
N ILE A 299 -28.82 -18.54 24.99
CA ILE A 299 -28.64 -18.85 23.57
C ILE A 299 -29.64 -19.92 23.13
N ASP A 300 -29.84 -20.97 23.93
CA ASP A 300 -30.80 -22.04 23.63
C ASP A 300 -32.24 -21.51 23.65
N ASN A 301 -32.56 -20.62 24.59
CA ASN A 301 -33.85 -19.93 24.65
C ASN A 301 -34.03 -18.90 23.51
N ALA A 302 -32.97 -18.27 23.01
CA ALA A 302 -33.03 -17.39 21.84
C ALA A 302 -33.15 -18.18 20.52
N SER A 303 -32.56 -19.37 20.45
CA SER A 303 -32.55 -20.23 19.27
C SER A 303 -33.88 -20.96 19.03
N THR A 304 -34.68 -21.17 20.08
CA THR A 304 -36.00 -21.82 20.00
C THR A 304 -37.15 -20.90 19.59
N SER A 305 -36.94 -19.58 19.58
CA SER A 305 -38.00 -18.59 19.23
C SER A 305 -37.97 -18.12 17.77
N THR A 306 -36.98 -18.52 16.96
CA THR A 306 -36.71 -17.89 15.65
C THR A 306 -36.80 -18.83 14.45
N LEU A 307 -37.69 -19.84 14.48
CA LEU A 307 -37.95 -20.71 13.33
C LEU A 307 -39.45 -20.96 13.12
N LEU A 308 -40.22 -19.91 12.78
CA LEU A 308 -41.46 -20.04 12.01
C LEU A 308 -41.65 -18.86 11.04
N SER A 309 -41.22 -19.10 9.80
CA SER A 309 -41.81 -18.72 8.50
C SER A 309 -42.03 -17.23 8.08
N PRO A 310 -41.88 -16.89 6.77
CA PRO A 310 -41.81 -15.52 6.26
C PRO A 310 -43.14 -14.99 5.71
N SER A 311 -43.43 -13.69 5.94
CA SER A 311 -44.29 -12.87 5.07
C SER A 311 -44.19 -11.40 5.48
N SER A 312 -44.07 -10.54 4.47
CA SER A 312 -43.85 -9.09 4.53
C SER A 312 -45.14 -8.27 4.84
N PRO A 313 -45.14 -6.93 4.72
CA PRO A 313 -45.08 -5.97 5.83
C PRO A 313 -46.37 -5.13 5.99
N THR A 314 -46.78 -4.72 7.20
CA THR A 314 -47.64 -3.51 7.42
C THR A 314 -47.65 -3.07 8.89
N LYS A 315 -47.80 -1.76 9.03
CA LYS A 315 -47.64 -0.82 10.16
C LYS A 315 -48.59 -1.01 11.35
N ARG A 316 -48.10 -0.61 12.55
CA ARG A 316 -48.81 0.04 13.70
C ARG A 316 -49.93 -0.81 14.37
N THR A 317 -50.20 -0.88 15.68
CA THR A 317 -50.23 0.07 16.81
C THR A 317 -50.42 -0.68 18.15
N PHE A 318 -50.00 -0.02 19.24
CA PHE A 318 -50.27 -0.14 20.69
C PHE A 318 -51.51 -0.87 21.28
N PHE A 319 -51.30 -1.28 22.56
CA PHE A 319 -52.21 -1.57 23.70
C PHE A 319 -52.92 -2.93 23.82
N SER A 320 -52.62 -3.70 24.89
CA SER A 320 -53.40 -3.66 26.15
C SER A 320 -53.33 -4.97 26.95
N ARG A 321 -53.13 -4.81 28.26
CA ARG A 321 -53.34 -5.72 29.40
C ARG A 321 -54.52 -6.69 29.26
N GLN A 322 -54.37 -7.89 29.81
CA GLN A 322 -55.13 -8.39 30.98
C GLN A 322 -54.60 -9.75 31.47
N SER A 323 -54.23 -9.83 32.76
CA SER A 323 -54.28 -11.04 33.62
C SER A 323 -55.77 -11.30 34.03
N PRO A 324 -56.21 -12.40 34.71
CA PRO A 324 -55.56 -13.01 35.91
C PRO A 324 -55.92 -14.51 36.29
N LYS A 325 -55.46 -14.93 37.50
CA LYS A 325 -55.92 -16.00 38.44
C LYS A 325 -55.55 -17.47 38.11
N ILE A 326 -54.74 -18.23 38.88
CA ILE A 326 -54.63 -18.64 40.30
C ILE A 326 -55.70 -19.64 40.79
N SER A 327 -55.21 -20.76 41.37
CA SER A 327 -55.77 -21.77 42.30
C SER A 327 -56.08 -23.15 41.70
N GLY A 328 -55.65 -24.30 42.27
CA GLY A 328 -54.92 -24.57 43.52
C GLY A 328 -54.54 -26.06 43.70
N THR A 329 -53.66 -26.29 44.68
CA THR A 329 -53.53 -27.44 45.61
C THR A 329 -53.49 -28.92 45.12
N SER A 330 -52.37 -29.57 45.48
CA SER A 330 -51.94 -30.99 45.47
C SER A 330 -52.83 -31.97 46.29
N PRO A 331 -52.52 -33.29 46.53
CA PRO A 331 -51.36 -34.14 46.14
C PRO A 331 -51.63 -35.65 45.81
N THR A 332 -50.55 -36.39 45.49
CA THR A 332 -50.29 -37.85 45.70
C THR A 332 -50.92 -38.91 44.76
N SER A 333 -50.09 -39.56 43.93
CA SER A 333 -49.92 -41.03 43.97
C SER A 333 -48.61 -41.44 43.30
N ALA A 334 -47.74 -42.10 44.06
CA ALA A 334 -46.59 -42.82 43.54
C ALA A 334 -47.07 -44.10 42.84
N THR A 335 -46.58 -44.35 41.63
CA THR A 335 -46.54 -45.71 41.06
C THR A 335 -45.11 -45.99 40.59
N ARG A 336 -44.61 -47.10 41.08
CA ARG A 336 -43.24 -47.60 40.99
C ARG A 336 -43.13 -48.50 39.75
N GLN A 337 -42.12 -48.24 38.91
CA GLN A 337 -41.33 -49.20 38.10
C GLN A 337 -42.01 -49.79 36.81
N PRO A 338 -41.24 -50.23 35.78
CA PRO A 338 -39.86 -50.68 35.85
C PRO A 338 -38.83 -50.12 34.84
N ILE A 339 -37.59 -50.22 35.32
CA ILE A 339 -36.31 -50.16 34.60
C ILE A 339 -36.26 -51.27 33.54
N GLY A 340 -35.89 -50.93 32.30
CA GLY A 340 -35.55 -51.94 31.28
C GLY A 340 -35.77 -51.53 29.83
N ALA A 341 -35.11 -50.47 29.34
CA ALA A 341 -34.89 -50.27 27.91
C ALA A 341 -33.59 -49.48 27.72
N PRO A 342 -32.72 -49.85 26.76
CA PRO A 342 -31.46 -49.15 26.55
C PRO A 342 -31.78 -47.74 26.06
N LYS A 343 -31.38 -46.73 26.84
CA LYS A 343 -31.41 -45.34 26.38
C LYS A 343 -30.53 -45.29 25.14
N GLU A 344 -31.15 -45.04 23.97
CA GLU A 344 -30.40 -44.70 22.77
C GLU A 344 -29.39 -43.61 23.14
N PRO A 345 -28.13 -43.70 22.68
CA PRO A 345 -27.14 -42.69 23.01
C PRO A 345 -27.67 -41.36 22.48
N SER A 346 -27.90 -40.42 23.40
CA SER A 346 -28.37 -39.07 23.10
C SER A 346 -27.63 -38.55 21.88
N GLN A 347 -28.35 -38.10 20.83
CA GLN A 347 -27.79 -37.65 19.55
C GLN A 347 -26.62 -36.65 19.71
N ALA A 348 -26.58 -35.94 20.84
CA ALA A 348 -25.48 -35.10 21.29
C ALA A 348 -24.11 -35.81 21.37
N VAL A 349 -24.04 -37.08 21.79
CA VAL A 349 -22.79 -37.85 21.90
C VAL A 349 -22.23 -38.19 20.50
N THR A 350 -23.11 -38.47 19.53
CA THR A 350 -22.76 -38.70 18.13
C THR A 350 -22.32 -37.43 17.38
N LEU A 351 -22.81 -36.26 17.78
CA LEU A 351 -22.47 -34.98 17.13
C LEU A 351 -21.21 -34.30 17.71
N LEU A 352 -20.85 -34.63 18.95
CA LEU A 352 -19.69 -34.10 19.67
C LEU A 352 -18.36 -34.13 18.87
N PRO A 353 -17.98 -35.21 18.15
CA PRO A 353 -16.75 -35.20 17.35
C PRO A 353 -16.79 -34.28 16.12
N TYR A 354 -17.98 -33.86 15.66
CA TYR A 354 -18.14 -32.99 14.49
C TYR A 354 -18.25 -31.51 14.84
N ILE A 355 -18.45 -31.15 16.12
CA ILE A 355 -18.52 -29.76 16.58
C ILE A 355 -17.25 -28.95 16.21
N PRO A 356 -16.01 -29.48 16.36
CA PRO A 356 -14.81 -28.75 15.95
C PRO A 356 -14.82 -28.41 14.45
N ALA A 357 -15.19 -29.36 13.59
CA ALA A 357 -15.27 -29.13 12.15
C ALA A 357 -16.40 -28.14 11.78
N LEU A 358 -17.56 -28.20 12.45
CA LEU A 358 -18.65 -27.25 12.25
C LEU A 358 -18.29 -25.83 12.71
N THR A 359 -17.55 -25.70 13.81
CA THR A 359 -17.12 -24.39 14.32
C THR A 359 -16.02 -23.78 13.45
N GLU A 360 -15.10 -24.59 12.92
CA GLU A 360 -14.09 -24.15 11.96
C GLU A 360 -14.71 -23.71 10.63
N THR A 361 -15.64 -24.50 10.09
CA THR A 361 -16.38 -24.14 8.87
C THR A 361 -17.24 -22.89 9.07
N SER A 362 -17.88 -22.74 10.23
CA SER A 362 -18.60 -21.51 10.59
C SER A 362 -17.66 -20.30 10.65
N ARG A 363 -16.51 -20.41 11.32
CA ARG A 363 -15.52 -19.33 11.43
C ARG A 363 -14.93 -18.95 10.08
N THR A 364 -14.59 -19.92 9.24
CA THR A 364 -14.09 -19.68 7.89
C THR A 364 -15.15 -19.02 7.01
N SER A 365 -16.42 -19.43 7.12
CA SER A 365 -17.53 -18.78 6.41
C SER A 365 -17.69 -17.31 6.80
N GLN A 366 -17.59 -17.00 8.10
CA GLN A 366 -17.64 -15.62 8.60
C GLN A 366 -16.44 -14.80 8.12
N ALA A 367 -15.23 -15.38 8.14
CA ALA A 367 -14.04 -14.73 7.62
C ALA A 367 -14.17 -14.40 6.12
N LEU A 368 -14.65 -15.35 5.32
CA LEU A 368 -14.89 -15.16 3.89
C LEU A 368 -15.96 -14.09 3.62
N LEU A 369 -17.05 -14.07 4.39
CA LEU A 369 -18.07 -13.03 4.29
C LEU A 369 -17.50 -11.64 4.59
N SER A 370 -16.67 -11.52 5.64
CA SER A 370 -16.02 -10.26 5.99
C SER A 370 -15.04 -9.79 4.90
N GLN A 371 -14.26 -10.71 4.33
CA GLN A 371 -13.35 -10.43 3.22
C GLN A 371 -14.12 -10.02 1.97
N ASN A 372 -15.22 -10.71 1.65
CA ASN A 372 -16.05 -10.38 0.49
C ASN A 372 -16.67 -8.98 0.63
N ALA A 373 -17.18 -8.64 1.81
CA ALA A 373 -17.71 -7.31 2.10
C ALA A 373 -16.62 -6.22 1.97
N PHE A 374 -15.42 -6.49 2.47
CA PHE A 374 -14.27 -5.58 2.34
C PHE A 374 -13.89 -5.36 0.86
N LEU A 375 -13.75 -6.43 0.09
CA LEU A 375 -13.41 -6.35 -1.34
C LEU A 375 -14.49 -5.61 -2.15
N ARG A 376 -15.76 -5.85 -1.86
CA ARG A 376 -16.87 -5.12 -2.49
C ARG A 376 -16.80 -3.62 -2.21
N ARG A 377 -16.50 -3.24 -0.95
CA ARG A 377 -16.32 -1.83 -0.58
C ARG A 377 -15.12 -1.21 -1.27
N GLN A 378 -13.99 -1.91 -1.33
CA GLN A 378 -12.79 -1.44 -2.00
C GLN A 378 -13.00 -1.27 -3.50
N LEU A 379 -13.70 -2.21 -4.13
CA LEU A 379 -14.03 -2.15 -5.55
C LEU A 379 -14.99 -0.99 -5.85
N ALA A 380 -16.04 -0.80 -5.03
CA ALA A 380 -16.93 0.35 -5.16
C ALA A 380 -16.18 1.69 -5.00
N SER A 381 -15.28 1.80 -4.02
CA SER A 381 -14.43 2.99 -3.83
C SER A 381 -13.56 3.26 -5.06
N ALA A 382 -12.90 2.24 -5.59
CA ALA A 382 -12.05 2.37 -6.78
C ALA A 382 -12.87 2.72 -8.03
N GLU A 383 -14.09 2.18 -8.17
CA GLU A 383 -15.00 2.56 -9.25
C GLU A 383 -15.43 4.03 -9.15
N ASP A 384 -15.73 4.52 -7.95
CA ASP A 384 -16.14 5.90 -7.75
C ASP A 384 -14.97 6.87 -7.94
N GLU A 385 -13.76 6.54 -7.47
CA GLU A 385 -12.53 7.28 -7.80
C GLU A 385 -12.27 7.31 -9.31
N ARG A 386 -12.49 6.18 -9.99
CA ARG A 386 -12.34 6.11 -11.45
C ARG A 386 -13.40 6.94 -12.17
N LYS A 387 -14.65 6.95 -11.71
CA LYS A 387 -15.70 7.81 -12.27
C LYS A 387 -15.35 9.28 -12.06
N ALA A 388 -14.95 9.68 -10.85
CA ALA A 388 -14.58 11.05 -10.53
C ALA A 388 -13.37 11.54 -11.36
N THR A 389 -12.35 10.70 -11.54
CA THR A 389 -11.20 11.03 -12.40
C THR A 389 -11.58 11.13 -13.87
N LEU A 390 -12.46 10.24 -14.37
CA LEU A 390 -12.98 10.33 -15.74
C LEU A 390 -13.86 11.56 -15.94
N GLU A 391 -14.69 11.93 -14.98
CA GLU A 391 -15.51 13.15 -15.01
C GLU A 391 -14.63 14.40 -14.99
N ARG A 392 -13.59 14.43 -14.15
CA ARG A 392 -12.60 15.51 -14.15
C ARG A 392 -11.89 15.61 -15.50
N LEU A 393 -11.42 14.48 -16.04
CA LEU A 393 -10.79 14.45 -17.36
C LEU A 393 -11.77 14.86 -18.47
N ALA A 394 -13.06 14.52 -18.35
CA ALA A 394 -14.09 14.94 -19.30
C ALA A 394 -14.36 16.46 -19.22
N GLN A 395 -14.34 17.04 -18.02
CA GLN A 395 -14.45 18.49 -17.80
C GLN A 395 -13.19 19.22 -18.27
N GLU A 396 -12.00 18.63 -18.13
CA GLU A 396 -10.74 19.18 -18.68
C GLU A 396 -10.61 18.94 -20.21
N SER A 397 -11.35 17.97 -20.74
CA SER A 397 -11.38 17.56 -22.15
C SER A 397 -12.13 18.52 -23.08
N HIS A 398 -12.58 19.70 -22.63
CA HIS A 398 -13.06 20.76 -23.53
C HIS A 398 -11.98 21.23 -24.53
N LEU A 399 -10.72 20.79 -24.38
CA LEU A 399 -9.61 21.02 -25.31
C LEU A 399 -9.42 19.92 -26.38
N LEU A 400 -10.21 18.85 -26.39
CA LEU A 400 -10.09 17.79 -27.40
C LEU A 400 -10.97 18.09 -28.62
N PRO A 401 -10.42 18.08 -29.85
CA PRO A 401 -11.17 18.35 -31.08
C PRO A 401 -12.31 17.33 -31.24
N SER A 402 -13.47 17.77 -31.75
CA SER A 402 -14.72 16.98 -31.89
C SER A 402 -14.54 15.57 -32.48
N SER A 403 -13.49 15.34 -33.29
CA SER A 403 -13.08 14.00 -33.77
C SER A 403 -12.74 12.97 -32.67
N ALA A 404 -12.30 13.41 -31.48
CA ALA A 404 -12.00 12.53 -30.35
C ALA A 404 -13.28 12.09 -29.63
N GLN A 405 -14.35 12.89 -29.64
CA GLN A 405 -15.65 12.53 -29.04
C GLN A 405 -16.32 11.38 -29.81
N ALA A 406 -16.16 11.32 -31.13
CA ALA A 406 -16.59 10.18 -31.94
C ALA A 406 -15.81 8.88 -31.61
N LYS A 407 -14.55 9.00 -31.19
CA LYS A 407 -13.80 7.84 -30.67
C LYS A 407 -14.34 7.46 -29.28
N VAL A 408 -14.56 8.40 -28.37
CA VAL A 408 -15.13 8.09 -27.03
C VAL A 408 -16.48 7.36 -27.12
N SER A 409 -17.36 7.72 -28.06
CA SER A 409 -18.62 7.00 -28.25
C SER A 409 -18.42 5.55 -28.72
N SER A 410 -17.50 5.29 -29.64
CA SER A 410 -17.15 3.93 -30.07
C SER A 410 -16.55 3.08 -28.92
N TRP A 411 -15.75 3.70 -28.05
CA TRP A 411 -15.19 3.04 -26.87
C TRP A 411 -16.27 2.75 -25.83
N ASN A 412 -17.23 3.66 -25.64
CA ASN A 412 -18.38 3.44 -24.76
C ASN A 412 -19.26 2.30 -25.27
N GLN A 413 -19.46 2.19 -26.59
CA GLN A 413 -20.23 1.10 -27.17
C GLN A 413 -19.50 -0.25 -27.04
N ALA A 414 -18.19 -0.28 -27.28
CA ALA A 414 -17.37 -1.47 -27.07
C ALA A 414 -17.34 -1.90 -25.59
N ALA A 415 -17.21 -0.95 -24.66
CA ALA A 415 -17.26 -1.21 -23.23
C ALA A 415 -18.64 -1.71 -22.78
N ALA A 416 -19.72 -1.17 -23.33
CA ALA A 416 -21.08 -1.66 -23.08
C ALA A 416 -21.27 -3.09 -23.62
N GLY A 417 -20.73 -3.39 -24.80
CA GLY A 417 -20.70 -4.74 -25.36
C GLY A 417 -19.98 -5.74 -24.45
N ALA A 418 -18.76 -5.41 -24.02
CA ALA A 418 -17.97 -6.25 -23.12
C ALA A 418 -18.64 -6.45 -21.75
N ARG A 419 -19.31 -5.43 -21.21
CA ARG A 419 -20.10 -5.55 -19.97
C ARG A 419 -21.27 -6.49 -20.11
N LYS A 420 -21.94 -6.47 -21.26
CA LYS A 420 -23.05 -7.39 -21.55
C LYS A 420 -22.53 -8.83 -21.65
N GLU A 421 -21.46 -9.06 -22.41
CA GLU A 421 -20.84 -10.38 -22.56
C GLU A 421 -20.39 -10.95 -21.22
N MET A 422 -19.75 -10.14 -20.37
CA MET A 422 -19.35 -10.57 -19.02
C MET A 422 -20.56 -10.92 -18.15
N ARG A 423 -21.64 -10.13 -18.22
CA ARG A 423 -22.88 -10.42 -17.48
C ARG A 423 -23.49 -11.74 -17.93
N ASP A 424 -23.53 -11.96 -19.24
CA ASP A 424 -24.08 -13.19 -19.82
C ASP A 424 -23.24 -14.41 -19.40
N PHE A 425 -21.90 -14.29 -19.44
CA PHE A 425 -20.98 -15.32 -18.94
C PHE A 425 -21.17 -15.63 -17.45
N VAL A 426 -21.29 -14.60 -16.60
CA VAL A 426 -21.53 -14.78 -15.16
C VAL A 426 -22.87 -15.45 -14.91
N ASN A 427 -23.93 -15.02 -15.60
CA ASN A 427 -25.26 -15.63 -15.48
C ASN A 427 -25.25 -17.10 -15.93
N GLU A 428 -24.50 -17.43 -16.98
CA GLU A 428 -24.32 -18.82 -17.42
C GLU A 428 -23.65 -19.66 -16.31
N LYS A 429 -22.58 -19.15 -15.69
CA LYS A 429 -21.90 -19.85 -14.58
C LYS A 429 -22.77 -20.00 -13.35
N VAL A 430 -23.54 -18.97 -12.99
CA VAL A 430 -24.49 -19.02 -11.87
C VAL A 430 -25.57 -20.07 -12.14
N SER A 431 -26.20 -20.05 -13.32
CA SER A 431 -27.22 -21.05 -13.69
C SER A 431 -26.65 -22.48 -13.77
N ALA A 432 -25.39 -22.64 -14.16
CA ALA A 432 -24.70 -23.93 -14.13
C ALA A 432 -24.46 -24.41 -12.68
N GLY A 433 -24.10 -23.49 -11.78
CA GLY A 433 -23.98 -23.76 -10.35
C GLY A 433 -25.31 -24.15 -9.71
N GLU A 434 -26.38 -23.42 -10.00
CA GLU A 434 -27.73 -23.73 -9.53
C GLU A 434 -28.18 -25.12 -10.02
N ARG A 435 -27.94 -25.44 -11.29
CA ARG A 435 -28.19 -26.79 -11.85
C ARG A 435 -27.33 -27.88 -11.22
N ALA A 436 -26.14 -27.57 -10.73
CA ALA A 436 -25.32 -28.53 -10.00
C ALA A 436 -25.88 -28.75 -8.59
N LEU A 437 -26.29 -27.68 -7.90
CA LEU A 437 -26.91 -27.76 -6.58
C LEU A 437 -28.22 -28.55 -6.61
N THR A 438 -29.10 -28.31 -7.59
CA THR A 438 -30.35 -29.08 -7.71
C THR A 438 -30.08 -30.56 -7.96
N ARG A 439 -29.04 -30.90 -8.72
CA ARG A 439 -28.60 -32.30 -8.91
C ARG A 439 -28.07 -32.92 -7.62
N CYS A 440 -27.27 -32.19 -6.84
CA CYS A 440 -26.78 -32.68 -5.55
C CYS A 440 -27.92 -32.89 -4.55
N ILE A 441 -28.91 -31.99 -4.52
CA ILE A 441 -30.10 -32.12 -3.68
C ILE A 441 -30.92 -33.36 -4.09
N ALA A 442 -31.12 -33.57 -5.39
CA ALA A 442 -31.79 -34.77 -5.88
C ALA A 442 -31.04 -36.05 -5.47
N ALA A 443 -29.73 -36.10 -5.67
CA ALA A 443 -28.90 -37.24 -5.27
C ALA A 443 -28.93 -37.49 -3.75
N LEU A 444 -29.02 -36.44 -2.93
CA LEU A 444 -29.17 -36.57 -1.48
C LEU A 444 -30.52 -37.20 -1.11
N ASN A 445 -31.60 -36.76 -1.77
CA ASN A 445 -32.92 -37.35 -1.57
C ASN A 445 -32.94 -38.84 -1.99
N ASP A 446 -32.29 -39.20 -3.09
CA ASP A 446 -32.17 -40.59 -3.54
C ASP A 446 -31.46 -41.46 -2.47
N VAL A 447 -30.35 -40.96 -1.90
CA VAL A 447 -29.62 -41.64 -0.82
C VAL A 447 -30.48 -41.77 0.45
N ASP A 448 -31.24 -40.73 0.79
CA ASP A 448 -32.16 -40.78 1.94
C ASP A 448 -33.31 -41.79 1.71
N GLU A 449 -33.80 -41.92 0.48
CA GLU A 449 -34.79 -42.95 0.10
C GLU A 449 -34.21 -44.36 0.19
N GLU A 450 -33.00 -44.60 -0.34
CA GLU A 450 -32.29 -45.87 -0.19
C GLU A 450 -32.05 -46.21 1.28
N ARG A 451 -31.66 -45.22 2.10
CA ARG A 451 -31.47 -45.40 3.54
C ARG A 451 -32.77 -45.78 4.25
N ARG A 452 -33.91 -45.19 3.88
CA ARG A 452 -35.23 -45.58 4.42
C ARG A 452 -35.62 -46.99 3.99
N ALA A 453 -35.37 -47.36 2.73
CA ALA A 453 -35.66 -48.71 2.22
C ALA A 453 -34.84 -49.78 2.95
N VAL A 454 -33.53 -49.54 3.16
CA VAL A 454 -32.66 -50.43 3.95
C VAL A 454 -33.12 -50.50 5.40
N GLY A 455 -33.51 -49.36 6.00
CA GLY A 455 -34.06 -49.32 7.35
C GLY A 455 -35.34 -50.14 7.52
N SER A 456 -36.23 -50.15 6.52
CA SER A 456 -37.45 -50.99 6.56
C SER A 456 -37.17 -52.49 6.47
N LEU A 457 -36.12 -52.91 5.74
CA LEU A 457 -35.74 -54.32 5.63
C LEU A 457 -35.09 -54.86 6.93
N GLN A 458 -34.58 -53.97 7.77
CA GLN A 458 -33.89 -54.34 9.02
C GLN A 458 -34.83 -54.40 10.24
N GLY A 459 -36.09 -53.98 10.08
CA GLY A 459 -37.13 -54.01 11.13
C GLY A 459 -38.03 -55.25 11.14
N ASP A 460 -37.93 -56.13 10.14
CA ASP A 460 -38.76 -57.34 9.97
C ASP A 460 -38.04 -58.66 10.34
N ALA A 461 -36.92 -58.60 11.08
CA ALA A 461 -36.14 -59.76 11.53
C ALA A 461 -36.32 -60.08 13.02
#